data_AF-A0A220T7G5-F1
#
_entry.id   AF-A0A220T7G5-F1
#
_cell.length_a   1.000
_cell.length_b   1.000
_cell.length_c   1.000
_cell.angle_alpha   90.00
_cell.angle_beta   90.00
_cell.angle_gamma   90.00
#
_symmetry.space_group_name_H-M   'P 1'
#
loop_
_entity.id
_entity.type
_entity.pdbx_description
1 polymer ?
#
loop_
_entity_poly.entity_id
_entity_poly.type
_entity_poly.pdbx_seq_one_letter_code
_entity_poly.pdbx_strand_id
1 'polypeptide(L)'
;MKCLLVGLLTFVLCIHFGNAAYKLQERFNWKQLDFAFPNENLKQQALASGDYIPQNALPVGVEHWQNPLFVTIPRWRDGIPATLTYINMDHSVTGSPALIPYPDWRSNTAGDCANSITTAYRIKVDECGRLWVLDTGTLGIGNTTTNPCPYAVNVFDLATHTRIRRYELRPEDTNANTFIANIAVDIGKSCDDAFAYFSDELGYGLIAYSWEQNKSWRFSGHSYFFPDPLRGDYNIAGLNFQWGEEGIFGMALSPIRSDGYRTMYFSPLASHRQFAVSTRILRDETRVEDSYHDFLALDERGPNSHTTARVMSEDGVELFNLIDQNAVGCWHSSMPYSPQFHGIVDRDDVGLVFPADVKIDENKDVWVLSDRMPVFLLSELDYNDVNFRIYTAPLSTLIEGTVCDQRSNVYGPHNSVAAVKPLHPIYPKTYLNPTAKPSYVAIPSSRPSYLPPYSGSQRPNVPNAFLYNQQHNALTYDAANGPHLFPAIAQIQQIQHPAPAAREGLGSYATSRSVPWWQQHH
;
A
#
# COMPACT_ATOMS: atom_id res chain seq x y z
N MET A 1 -33.90 74.55 -22.03
CA MET A 1 -33.10 74.47 -20.78
C MET A 1 -32.88 73.01 -20.44
N LYS A 2 -31.65 72.70 -20.02
CA LYS A 2 -31.02 71.39 -19.80
C LYS A 2 -31.82 70.38 -18.96
N CYS A 3 -31.62 69.09 -19.24
CA CYS A 3 -31.18 68.02 -18.32
C CYS A 3 -31.40 66.65 -18.99
N LEU A 4 -30.39 66.06 -19.63
CA LEU A 4 -29.50 65.02 -19.07
C LEU A 4 -30.25 63.92 -18.30
N LEU A 5 -30.37 62.73 -18.90
CA LEU A 5 -30.24 61.48 -18.17
C LEU A 5 -29.68 60.40 -19.10
N VAL A 6 -28.40 60.12 -18.88
CA VAL A 6 -27.63 59.03 -19.49
C VAL A 6 -28.02 57.75 -18.74
N GLY A 7 -28.70 56.82 -19.43
CA GLY A 7 -28.94 55.47 -18.93
C GLY A 7 -27.74 54.59 -19.24
N LEU A 8 -26.87 54.41 -18.24
CA LEU A 8 -25.71 53.53 -18.27
C LEU A 8 -26.20 52.07 -18.38
N LEU A 9 -26.01 51.44 -19.54
CA LEU A 9 -26.26 50.01 -19.74
C LEU A 9 -25.14 49.24 -19.01
N THR A 10 -25.36 48.89 -17.74
CA THR A 10 -24.46 47.98 -17.01
C THR A 10 -24.58 46.58 -17.61
N PHE A 11 -23.66 46.23 -18.50
CA PHE A 11 -23.37 44.87 -18.91
C PHE A 11 -22.84 44.13 -17.66
N VAL A 12 -23.74 43.45 -16.93
CA VAL A 12 -23.33 42.50 -15.90
C VAL A 12 -22.72 41.31 -16.63
N LEU A 13 -21.40 41.38 -16.84
CA LEU A 13 -20.61 40.21 -17.20
C LEU A 13 -20.68 39.27 -15.99
N CYS A 14 -21.59 38.29 -16.03
CA CYS A 14 -21.52 37.16 -15.12
C CYS A 14 -20.21 36.44 -15.41
N ILE A 15 -19.16 36.82 -14.70
CA ILE A 15 -17.95 36.02 -14.56
C ILE A 15 -18.43 34.78 -13.80
N HIS A 16 -18.81 33.75 -14.55
CA HIS A 16 -18.83 32.39 -14.01
C HIS A 16 -17.39 32.09 -13.61
N PHE A 17 -17.07 32.32 -12.33
CA PHE A 17 -16.06 31.53 -11.66
C PHE A 17 -16.58 30.09 -11.72
N GLY A 18 -16.25 29.39 -12.81
CA GLY A 18 -16.35 27.95 -12.86
C GLY A 18 -15.37 27.44 -11.81
N ASN A 19 -15.82 27.30 -10.58
CA ASN A 19 -15.24 26.31 -9.70
C ASN A 19 -15.38 25.01 -10.48
N ALA A 20 -14.26 24.49 -10.99
CA ALA A 20 -14.23 23.14 -11.53
C ALA A 20 -14.83 22.25 -10.44
N ALA A 21 -16.03 21.71 -10.68
CA ALA A 21 -16.67 20.86 -9.72
C ALA A 21 -15.80 19.61 -9.58
N TYR A 22 -15.32 19.33 -8.37
CA TYR A 22 -14.64 18.06 -8.06
C TYR A 22 -15.56 16.92 -8.49
N LYS A 23 -15.02 15.97 -9.25
CA LYS A 23 -15.80 14.85 -9.77
C LYS A 23 -15.90 13.75 -8.72
N LEU A 24 -14.78 13.45 -8.06
CA LEU A 24 -14.71 12.58 -6.88
C LEU A 24 -15.50 13.20 -5.73
N GLN A 25 -16.46 12.44 -5.22
CA GLN A 25 -17.26 12.84 -4.06
C GLN A 25 -16.69 12.17 -2.81
N GLU A 26 -16.38 12.96 -1.79
CA GLU A 26 -15.96 12.42 -0.49
C GLU A 26 -17.13 11.61 0.10
N ARG A 27 -16.87 10.35 0.43
CA ARG A 27 -17.84 9.48 1.11
C ARG A 27 -17.54 9.38 2.58
N PHE A 28 -16.29 9.06 2.90
CA PHE A 28 -15.87 8.88 4.28
C PHE A 28 -14.62 9.67 4.58
N ASN A 29 -14.51 10.10 5.84
CA ASN A 29 -13.35 10.84 6.31
C ASN A 29 -13.08 10.56 7.79
N TRP A 30 -11.81 10.64 8.19
CA TRP A 30 -11.41 10.45 9.57
C TRP A 30 -10.27 11.38 9.95
N LYS A 31 -10.34 11.93 11.17
CA LYS A 31 -9.17 12.51 11.83
C LYS A 31 -8.25 11.42 12.37
N GLN A 32 -8.88 10.42 13.00
CA GLN A 32 -8.29 9.21 13.55
C GLN A 32 -9.26 8.06 13.24
N LEU A 33 -8.74 6.87 12.95
CA LEU A 33 -9.58 5.70 12.75
C LEU A 33 -10.15 5.21 14.09
N ASP A 34 -11.37 4.70 14.05
CA ASP A 34 -12.04 4.02 15.17
C ASP A 34 -12.46 2.61 14.75
N PHE A 35 -12.62 1.72 15.72
CA PHE A 35 -12.99 0.32 15.50
C PHE A 35 -14.28 -0.02 16.24
N ALA A 36 -15.11 -0.86 15.63
CA ALA A 36 -16.40 -1.26 16.17
C ALA A 36 -16.26 -2.29 17.30
N PHE A 37 -15.66 -1.88 18.42
CA PHE A 37 -15.56 -2.70 19.63
C PHE A 37 -16.95 -3.13 20.10
N PRO A 38 -17.13 -4.38 20.61
CA PRO A 38 -18.47 -4.84 20.99
C PRO A 38 -19.12 -4.06 22.13
N ASN A 39 -18.32 -3.37 22.95
CA ASN A 39 -18.81 -2.42 23.94
C ASN A 39 -17.71 -1.44 24.34
N GLU A 40 -18.11 -0.34 25.00
CA GLU A 40 -17.22 0.73 25.43
C GLU A 40 -16.19 0.28 26.47
N ASN A 41 -16.54 -0.65 27.37
CA ASN A 41 -15.59 -1.13 28.40
C ASN A 41 -14.39 -1.84 27.76
N LEU A 42 -14.62 -2.67 26.73
CA LEU A 42 -13.54 -3.33 25.99
C LEU A 42 -12.70 -2.33 25.21
N LYS A 43 -13.31 -1.29 24.63
CA LYS A 43 -12.58 -0.19 23.99
C LYS A 43 -11.68 0.53 24.98
N GLN A 44 -12.20 0.90 26.16
CA GLN A 44 -11.42 1.56 27.21
C GLN A 44 -10.28 0.67 27.74
N GLN A 45 -10.51 -0.64 27.85
CA GLN A 45 -9.45 -1.58 28.21
C GLN A 45 -8.35 -1.64 27.15
N ALA A 46 -8.71 -1.72 25.86
CA ALA A 46 -7.74 -1.73 24.76
C ALA A 46 -6.94 -0.41 24.67
N LEU A 47 -7.59 0.72 24.93
CA LEU A 47 -6.92 2.03 25.04
C LEU A 47 -5.95 2.06 26.22
N ALA A 48 -6.35 1.51 27.37
CA ALA A 48 -5.52 1.50 28.58
C ALA A 48 -4.35 0.51 28.51
N SER A 49 -4.51 -0.63 27.83
CA SER A 49 -3.46 -1.63 27.64
C SER A 49 -2.47 -1.27 26.52
N GLY A 50 -2.88 -0.39 25.59
CA GLY A 50 -2.12 -0.07 24.39
C GLY A 50 -2.40 -1.00 23.21
N ASP A 51 -3.35 -1.94 23.33
CA ASP A 51 -3.79 -2.77 22.21
C ASP A 51 -4.58 -1.97 21.16
N TYR A 52 -5.07 -0.78 21.53
CA TYR A 52 -5.60 0.20 20.61
C TYR A 52 -4.97 1.58 20.85
N ILE A 53 -4.24 2.09 19.85
CA ILE A 53 -3.68 3.44 19.83
C ILE A 53 -4.20 4.13 18.57
N PRO A 54 -5.26 4.97 18.67
CA PRO A 54 -5.91 5.57 17.50
C PRO A 54 -4.95 6.32 16.56
N GLN A 55 -3.93 6.98 17.12
CA GLN A 55 -2.94 7.78 16.38
C GLN A 55 -1.93 6.93 15.59
N ASN A 56 -1.92 5.62 15.77
CA ASN A 56 -1.00 4.72 15.09
C ASN A 56 -1.62 4.08 13.84
N ALA A 57 -2.94 4.25 13.65
CA ALA A 57 -3.66 3.63 12.54
C ALA A 57 -3.64 4.52 11.28
N LEU A 58 -3.09 3.99 10.20
CA LEU A 58 -3.12 4.58 8.85
C LEU A 58 -3.78 3.57 7.89
N PRO A 59 -4.89 3.91 7.21
CA PRO A 59 -5.46 3.03 6.20
C PRO A 59 -4.64 3.10 4.90
N VAL A 60 -4.42 1.97 4.22
CA VAL A 60 -3.60 1.96 2.98
C VAL A 60 -4.26 1.29 1.79
N GLY A 61 -5.30 0.46 1.99
CA GLY A 61 -6.00 -0.24 0.92
C GLY A 61 -7.51 -0.10 1.05
N VAL A 62 -8.18 -0.10 -0.11
CA VAL A 62 -9.65 -0.07 -0.21
C VAL A 62 -10.11 -1.06 -1.26
N GLU A 63 -11.26 -1.70 -1.07
CA GLU A 63 -11.93 -2.47 -2.12
C GLU A 63 -13.43 -2.51 -1.80
N HIS A 64 -14.27 -2.17 -2.77
CA HIS A 64 -15.72 -2.26 -2.65
C HIS A 64 -16.22 -3.52 -3.35
N TRP A 65 -17.16 -4.22 -2.75
CA TRP A 65 -17.88 -5.32 -3.41
C TRP A 65 -19.29 -5.44 -2.84
N GLN A 66 -20.30 -5.18 -3.65
CA GLN A 66 -21.71 -5.20 -3.27
C GLN A 66 -22.04 -4.24 -2.10
N ASN A 67 -21.97 -4.73 -0.86
CA ASN A 67 -22.25 -3.98 0.36
C ASN A 67 -20.99 -3.64 1.18
N PRO A 68 -20.07 -4.57 1.50
CA PRO A 68 -18.86 -4.20 2.25
C PRO A 68 -17.91 -3.30 1.43
N LEU A 69 -17.48 -2.20 2.06
CA LEU A 69 -16.31 -1.44 1.64
C LEU A 69 -15.13 -1.82 2.55
N PHE A 70 -14.25 -2.69 2.07
CA PHE A 70 -13.08 -3.16 2.81
C PHE A 70 -12.03 -2.07 2.94
N VAL A 71 -11.38 -2.01 4.11
CA VAL A 71 -10.29 -1.08 4.42
C VAL A 71 -9.20 -1.86 5.17
N THR A 72 -7.95 -1.73 4.72
CA THR A 72 -6.79 -2.35 5.37
C THR A 72 -5.95 -1.34 6.15
N ILE A 73 -5.45 -1.78 7.30
CA ILE A 73 -4.64 -0.99 8.23
C ILE A 73 -3.41 -1.82 8.60
N PRO A 74 -2.24 -1.56 8.00
CA PRO A 74 -1.04 -2.34 8.28
C PRO A 74 -0.53 -2.06 9.69
N ARG A 75 0.07 -3.08 10.33
CA ARG A 75 0.60 -2.97 11.69
C ARG A 75 2.00 -2.36 11.72
N TRP A 76 2.16 -1.18 11.13
CA TRP A 76 3.43 -0.43 11.11
C TRP A 76 3.82 0.15 12.47
N ARG A 77 2.83 0.41 13.31
CA ARG A 77 2.98 0.85 14.70
C ARG A 77 2.09 -0.01 15.60
N ASP A 78 2.38 -0.02 16.89
CA ASP A 78 1.60 -0.77 17.88
C ASP A 78 0.16 -0.24 18.02
N GLY A 79 -0.71 -1.05 18.62
CA GLY A 79 -2.07 -0.63 18.95
C GLY A 79 -3.03 -0.65 17.77
N ILE A 80 -2.86 -1.60 16.84
CA ILE A 80 -3.78 -1.84 15.71
C ILE A 80 -4.61 -3.11 15.98
N PRO A 81 -5.86 -2.96 16.44
CA PRO A 81 -6.68 -4.09 16.89
C PRO A 81 -7.04 -5.05 15.75
N ALA A 82 -7.33 -4.52 14.56
CA ALA A 82 -7.63 -5.30 13.37
C ALA A 82 -6.98 -4.70 12.14
N THR A 83 -6.43 -5.55 11.29
CA THR A 83 -5.69 -5.13 10.09
C THR A 83 -6.54 -5.24 8.82
N LEU A 84 -7.48 -6.19 8.78
CA LEU A 84 -8.50 -6.30 7.74
C LEU A 84 -9.86 -5.93 8.31
N THR A 85 -10.47 -4.88 7.75
CA THR A 85 -11.74 -4.35 8.22
C THR A 85 -12.66 -3.99 7.05
N TYR A 86 -13.90 -3.62 7.36
CA TYR A 86 -14.83 -3.06 6.39
C TYR A 86 -15.79 -2.05 7.02
N ILE A 87 -16.44 -1.28 6.15
CA ILE A 87 -17.60 -0.43 6.44
C ILE A 87 -18.82 -1.12 5.84
N ASN A 88 -19.89 -1.25 6.61
CA ASN A 88 -21.18 -1.75 6.13
C ASN A 88 -21.95 -0.60 5.46
N MET A 89 -22.03 -0.62 4.13
CA MET A 89 -22.60 0.48 3.34
C MET A 89 -24.12 0.63 3.50
N ASP A 90 -24.84 -0.43 3.88
CA ASP A 90 -26.27 -0.37 4.23
C ASP A 90 -26.52 0.47 5.49
N HIS A 91 -25.55 0.52 6.41
CA HIS A 91 -25.69 1.23 7.69
C HIS A 91 -24.96 2.57 7.73
N SER A 92 -23.91 2.73 6.92
CA SER A 92 -23.05 3.93 6.91
C SER A 92 -22.84 4.42 5.48
N VAL A 93 -23.59 5.44 5.10
CA VAL A 93 -23.53 6.01 3.73
C VAL A 93 -22.44 7.08 3.59
N THR A 94 -22.12 7.78 4.70
CA THR A 94 -21.09 8.83 4.75
C THR A 94 -20.58 9.05 6.19
N GLY A 95 -19.52 9.84 6.35
CA GLY A 95 -19.00 10.30 7.65
C GLY A 95 -17.75 9.55 8.10
N SER A 96 -17.64 9.32 9.41
CA SER A 96 -16.46 8.71 10.05
C SER A 96 -16.84 7.41 10.79
N PRO A 97 -17.39 6.39 10.12
CA PRO A 97 -17.85 5.18 10.79
C PRO A 97 -16.68 4.44 11.44
N ALA A 98 -16.97 3.73 12.53
CA ALA A 98 -16.03 2.80 13.13
C ALA A 98 -15.86 1.56 12.22
N LEU A 99 -14.62 1.12 12.05
CA LEU A 99 -14.26 0.01 11.17
C LEU A 99 -14.59 -1.33 11.83
N ILE A 100 -15.24 -2.23 11.09
CA ILE A 100 -15.65 -3.55 11.56
C ILE A 100 -14.59 -4.57 11.15
N PRO A 101 -13.97 -5.33 12.07
CA PRO A 101 -13.01 -6.38 11.71
C PRO A 101 -13.63 -7.46 10.83
N TYR A 102 -12.88 -7.89 9.82
CA TYR A 102 -13.31 -8.92 8.88
C TYR A 102 -12.44 -10.18 8.94
N PRO A 103 -13.04 -11.39 8.84
CA PRO A 103 -14.48 -11.65 9.03
C PRO A 103 -14.92 -11.42 10.49
N ASP A 104 -13.97 -11.46 11.42
CA ASP A 104 -14.17 -11.25 12.84
C ASP A 104 -12.87 -10.79 13.55
N TRP A 105 -12.98 -10.52 14.85
CA TRP A 105 -11.85 -10.14 15.72
C TRP A 105 -10.77 -11.23 15.80
N ARG A 106 -11.17 -12.51 15.85
CA ARG A 106 -10.23 -13.63 16.06
C ARG A 106 -9.29 -13.78 14.86
N SER A 107 -9.81 -13.56 13.66
CA SER A 107 -9.09 -13.62 12.39
C SER A 107 -8.11 -12.45 12.18
N ASN A 108 -8.03 -11.55 13.16
CA ASN A 108 -7.15 -10.39 13.20
C ASN A 108 -6.17 -10.44 14.38
N THR A 109 -5.83 -11.61 14.91
CA THR A 109 -4.73 -11.79 15.88
C THR A 109 -3.36 -11.74 15.20
N ALA A 110 -2.49 -10.80 15.61
CA ALA A 110 -1.13 -10.70 15.09
C ALA A 110 -0.27 -11.92 15.48
N GLY A 111 0.50 -12.48 14.55
CA GLY A 111 1.43 -13.59 14.82
C GLY A 111 0.80 -14.98 14.88
N ASP A 112 -0.53 -15.12 14.85
CA ASP A 112 -1.20 -16.41 14.64
C ASP A 112 -1.27 -16.72 13.14
N CYS A 113 -0.11 -17.07 12.57
CA CYS A 113 0.04 -17.29 11.13
C CYS A 113 -0.93 -18.35 10.59
N ALA A 114 -1.26 -19.35 11.40
CA ALA A 114 -2.08 -20.47 10.97
C ALA A 114 -3.55 -20.09 10.83
N ASN A 115 -4.09 -19.27 11.73
CA ASN A 115 -5.55 -19.02 11.80
C ASN A 115 -5.96 -17.57 11.53
N SER A 116 -5.00 -16.65 11.42
CA SER A 116 -5.26 -15.22 11.43
C SER A 116 -4.45 -14.48 10.36
N ILE A 117 -4.71 -13.18 10.23
CA ILE A 117 -3.98 -12.23 9.40
C ILE A 117 -3.07 -11.38 10.29
N THR A 118 -1.79 -11.33 9.95
CA THR A 118 -0.80 -10.55 10.70
C THR A 118 -0.73 -9.10 10.25
N THR A 119 -0.63 -8.82 8.96
CA THR A 119 -0.67 -7.45 8.43
C THR A 119 -1.25 -7.48 7.03
N ALA A 120 -2.53 -7.12 6.91
CA ALA A 120 -3.19 -6.95 5.63
C ALA A 120 -2.69 -5.66 4.98
N TYR A 121 -2.18 -5.77 3.75
CA TYR A 121 -1.64 -4.62 3.03
C TYR A 121 -2.56 -4.18 1.88
N ARG A 122 -2.41 -4.75 0.68
CA ARG A 122 -3.37 -4.57 -0.42
C ARG A 122 -4.29 -5.79 -0.52
N ILE A 123 -5.50 -5.51 -0.97
CA ILE A 123 -6.56 -6.50 -1.15
C ILE A 123 -7.10 -6.43 -2.57
N LYS A 124 -7.71 -7.52 -3.04
CA LYS A 124 -8.48 -7.53 -4.28
C LYS A 124 -9.67 -8.47 -4.17
N VAL A 125 -10.85 -8.01 -4.58
CA VAL A 125 -11.98 -8.90 -4.83
C VAL A 125 -11.99 -9.29 -6.30
N ASP A 126 -12.13 -10.58 -6.57
CA ASP A 126 -12.27 -11.09 -7.93
C ASP A 126 -13.75 -11.27 -8.35
N GLU A 127 -13.97 -11.49 -9.64
CA GLU A 127 -15.31 -11.67 -10.21
C GLU A 127 -16.05 -12.93 -9.70
N CYS A 128 -15.34 -13.82 -8.99
CA CYS A 128 -15.90 -15.01 -8.37
C CYS A 128 -16.38 -14.76 -6.94
N GLY A 129 -16.33 -13.52 -6.45
CA GLY A 129 -16.72 -13.17 -5.09
C GLY A 129 -15.70 -13.65 -4.05
N ARG A 130 -14.43 -13.76 -4.41
CA ARG A 130 -13.34 -14.08 -3.46
C ARG A 130 -12.53 -12.84 -3.12
N LEU A 131 -12.34 -12.59 -1.83
CA LEU A 131 -11.44 -11.55 -1.34
C LEU A 131 -10.04 -12.12 -1.11
N TRP A 132 -9.08 -11.64 -1.88
CA TRP A 132 -7.67 -11.96 -1.80
C TRP A 132 -6.96 -10.92 -0.94
N VAL A 133 -6.31 -11.37 0.13
CA VAL A 133 -5.66 -10.51 1.12
C VAL A 133 -4.18 -10.84 1.18
N LEU A 134 -3.36 -9.87 0.76
CA LEU A 134 -1.92 -9.94 0.96
C LEU A 134 -1.61 -9.70 2.45
N ASP A 135 -1.13 -10.75 3.11
CA ASP A 135 -0.61 -10.70 4.48
C ASP A 135 0.92 -10.64 4.41
N THR A 136 1.51 -9.52 4.82
CA THR A 136 2.97 -9.36 4.79
C THR A 136 3.65 -10.18 5.89
N GLY A 137 2.90 -10.65 6.89
CA GLY A 137 3.45 -11.39 8.01
C GLY A 137 4.32 -10.56 8.96
N THR A 138 4.40 -9.24 8.74
CA THR A 138 5.30 -8.32 9.45
C THR A 138 4.58 -7.51 10.52
N LEU A 139 5.32 -7.08 11.55
CA LEU A 139 4.91 -6.05 12.51
C LEU A 139 6.00 -4.99 12.56
N GLY A 140 5.62 -3.72 12.66
CA GLY A 140 6.56 -2.60 12.57
C GLY A 140 6.87 -2.21 11.12
N ILE A 141 7.73 -1.21 10.95
CA ILE A 141 8.23 -0.73 9.66
C ILE A 141 9.66 -0.20 9.82
N GLY A 142 10.50 -0.36 8.81
CA GLY A 142 11.90 0.05 8.86
C GLY A 142 12.66 -0.68 9.98
N ASN A 143 13.24 0.06 10.91
CA ASN A 143 14.08 -0.49 11.99
C ASN A 143 13.31 -1.24 13.09
N THR A 144 11.99 -1.10 13.17
CA THR A 144 11.15 -1.83 14.14
C THR A 144 10.56 -3.11 13.55
N THR A 145 10.83 -3.41 12.28
CA THR A 145 10.24 -4.54 11.58
C THR A 145 10.63 -5.87 12.22
N THR A 146 9.62 -6.68 12.53
CA THR A 146 9.74 -8.08 12.91
C THR A 146 8.87 -8.93 11.99
N ASN A 147 9.30 -10.16 11.74
CA ASN A 147 8.61 -11.08 10.82
C ASN A 147 8.10 -12.31 11.59
N PRO A 148 7.04 -12.16 12.42
CA PRO A 148 6.47 -13.30 13.14
C PRO A 148 5.87 -14.35 12.20
N CYS A 149 5.45 -13.95 11.01
CA CYS A 149 4.89 -14.83 10.00
C CYS A 149 5.58 -14.64 8.64
N PRO A 150 5.61 -15.69 7.79
CA PRO A 150 5.99 -15.56 6.40
C PRO A 150 4.91 -14.84 5.59
N TYR A 151 5.30 -14.25 4.45
CA TYR A 151 4.36 -13.68 3.49
C TYR A 151 3.33 -14.71 3.05
N ALA A 152 2.07 -14.33 3.03
CA ALA A 152 0.99 -15.21 2.64
C ALA A 152 -0.12 -14.46 1.90
N VAL A 153 -0.89 -15.21 1.12
CA VAL A 153 -2.18 -14.75 0.61
C VAL A 153 -3.30 -15.53 1.30
N ASN A 154 -4.23 -14.80 1.91
CA ASN A 154 -5.44 -15.34 2.51
C ASN A 154 -6.60 -15.06 1.57
N VAL A 155 -7.36 -16.09 1.20
CA VAL A 155 -8.50 -15.97 0.29
C VAL A 155 -9.78 -16.33 1.03
N PHE A 156 -10.73 -15.40 1.04
CA PHE A 156 -12.02 -15.54 1.69
C PHE A 156 -13.12 -15.63 0.65
N ASP A 157 -14.06 -16.55 0.85
CA ASP A 157 -15.33 -16.54 0.13
C ASP A 157 -16.23 -15.47 0.76
N LEU A 158 -16.67 -14.49 -0.04
CA LEU A 158 -17.49 -13.39 0.44
C LEU A 158 -18.95 -13.77 0.71
N ALA A 159 -19.43 -14.89 0.16
CA ALA A 159 -20.79 -15.38 0.42
C ALA A 159 -20.89 -16.06 1.80
N THR A 160 -19.85 -16.80 2.19
CA THR A 160 -19.81 -17.52 3.47
C THR A 160 -19.02 -16.78 4.56
N HIS A 161 -18.28 -15.75 4.19
CA HIS A 161 -17.32 -15.04 5.06
C HIS A 161 -16.26 -15.96 5.69
N THR A 162 -15.91 -17.05 5.01
CA THR A 162 -14.91 -18.01 5.50
C THR A 162 -13.63 -17.95 4.70
N ARG A 163 -12.50 -18.17 5.37
CA ARG A 163 -11.21 -18.32 4.69
C ARG A 163 -11.17 -19.68 4.01
N ILE A 164 -11.17 -19.68 2.68
CA ILE A 164 -11.14 -20.89 1.85
C ILE A 164 -9.73 -21.31 1.46
N ARG A 165 -8.75 -20.40 1.54
CA ARG A 165 -7.34 -20.73 1.30
C ARG A 165 -6.41 -19.81 2.09
N ARG A 166 -5.30 -20.39 2.55
CA ARG A 166 -4.08 -19.66 2.90
C ARG A 166 -2.94 -20.30 2.11
N TYR A 167 -2.24 -19.50 1.32
CA TYR A 167 -1.01 -19.92 0.66
C TYR A 167 0.14 -19.10 1.20
N GLU A 168 1.17 -19.78 1.68
CA GLU A 168 2.42 -19.17 2.13
C GLU A 168 3.37 -19.08 0.95
N LEU A 169 3.93 -17.89 0.70
CA LEU A 169 4.92 -17.73 -0.35
C LEU A 169 6.14 -18.58 -0.01
N ARG A 170 6.65 -19.29 -1.01
CA ARG A 170 7.80 -20.16 -0.82
C ARG A 170 9.03 -19.32 -0.47
N PRO A 171 9.92 -19.79 0.42
CA PRO A 171 11.12 -19.03 0.79
C PRO A 171 11.96 -18.64 -0.43
N GLU A 172 12.05 -19.50 -1.46
CA GLU A 172 12.76 -19.23 -2.71
C GLU A 172 12.14 -18.12 -3.57
N ASP A 173 10.86 -17.78 -3.36
CA ASP A 173 10.17 -16.71 -4.08
C ASP A 173 10.32 -15.35 -3.37
N THR A 174 11.01 -15.33 -2.23
CA THR A 174 11.30 -14.13 -1.43
C THR A 174 12.81 -14.00 -1.19
N ASN A 175 13.25 -12.85 -0.71
CA ASN A 175 14.65 -12.62 -0.33
C ASN A 175 14.74 -11.76 0.94
N ALA A 176 15.96 -11.51 1.41
CA ALA A 176 16.20 -10.80 2.67
C ALA A 176 15.67 -9.34 2.68
N ASN A 177 15.50 -8.73 1.51
CA ASN A 177 14.98 -7.38 1.36
C ASN A 177 13.49 -7.36 0.99
N THR A 178 12.82 -8.51 0.90
CA THR A 178 11.44 -8.56 0.38
C THR A 178 10.49 -7.69 1.20
N PHE A 179 9.81 -6.79 0.49
CA PHE A 179 8.68 -6.01 0.97
C PHE A 179 7.61 -6.00 -0.11
N ILE A 180 6.55 -6.78 0.08
CA ILE A 180 5.48 -6.91 -0.91
C ILE A 180 4.38 -5.91 -0.59
N ALA A 181 4.19 -4.94 -1.47
CA ALA A 181 3.29 -3.82 -1.25
C ALA A 181 2.01 -3.87 -2.10
N ASN A 182 1.90 -4.76 -3.09
CA ASN A 182 0.72 -4.77 -3.97
C ASN A 182 0.35 -6.17 -4.47
N ILE A 183 -0.92 -6.32 -4.83
CA ILE A 183 -1.51 -7.54 -5.38
C ILE A 183 -2.37 -7.22 -6.60
N ALA A 184 -2.24 -8.02 -7.64
CA ALA A 184 -3.17 -8.06 -8.76
C ALA A 184 -3.69 -9.50 -8.93
N VAL A 185 -4.98 -9.67 -9.21
CA VAL A 185 -5.61 -11.00 -9.38
C VAL A 185 -6.15 -11.11 -10.81
N ASP A 186 -5.71 -12.14 -11.52
CA ASP A 186 -6.02 -12.43 -12.92
C ASP A 186 -6.86 -13.71 -13.01
N ILE A 187 -8.15 -13.53 -13.27
CA ILE A 187 -9.07 -14.62 -13.55
C ILE A 187 -9.09 -14.86 -15.06
N GLY A 188 -8.75 -16.09 -15.45
CA GLY A 188 -8.75 -16.55 -16.83
C GLY A 188 -10.11 -17.10 -17.24
N LYS A 189 -10.16 -18.36 -17.67
CA LYS A 189 -11.39 -18.96 -18.23
C LYS A 189 -12.42 -19.36 -17.17
N SER A 190 -11.98 -19.59 -15.94
CA SER A 190 -12.82 -20.00 -14.81
C SER A 190 -12.22 -19.50 -13.51
N CYS A 191 -12.98 -19.56 -12.42
CA CYS A 191 -12.49 -19.23 -11.09
C CYS A 191 -11.30 -20.07 -10.62
N ASP A 192 -11.12 -21.28 -11.17
CA ASP A 192 -9.98 -22.14 -10.87
C ASP A 192 -8.74 -21.80 -11.72
N ASP A 193 -8.92 -21.25 -12.92
CA ASP A 193 -7.87 -20.62 -13.72
C ASP A 193 -7.58 -19.20 -13.20
N ALA A 194 -7.11 -19.14 -11.95
CA ALA A 194 -6.82 -17.89 -11.26
C ALA A 194 -5.33 -17.77 -10.94
N PHE A 195 -4.80 -16.57 -11.13
CA PHE A 195 -3.45 -16.19 -10.76
C PHE A 195 -3.47 -14.96 -9.87
N ALA A 196 -2.54 -14.89 -8.92
CA ALA A 196 -2.23 -13.66 -8.20
C ALA A 196 -0.80 -13.24 -8.50
N TYR A 197 -0.57 -11.94 -8.61
CA TYR A 197 0.73 -11.33 -8.83
C TYR A 197 1.06 -10.41 -7.69
N PHE A 198 2.31 -10.45 -7.23
CA PHE A 198 2.78 -9.69 -6.08
C PHE A 198 4.02 -8.88 -6.47
N SER A 199 3.97 -7.56 -6.26
CA SER A 199 5.10 -6.68 -6.50
C SER A 199 5.97 -6.60 -5.24
N ASP A 200 7.14 -7.20 -5.31
CA ASP A 200 8.14 -7.12 -4.26
C ASP A 200 8.99 -5.85 -4.47
N GLU A 201 8.60 -4.79 -3.77
CA GLU A 201 9.09 -3.42 -3.89
C GLU A 201 10.58 -3.32 -3.56
N LEU A 202 10.97 -3.81 -2.38
CA LEU A 202 12.37 -3.71 -1.90
C LEU A 202 13.21 -4.94 -2.26
N GLY A 203 12.57 -6.08 -2.61
CA GLY A 203 13.25 -7.26 -3.13
C GLY A 203 13.43 -7.25 -4.66
N TYR A 204 12.88 -6.26 -5.37
CA TYR A 204 12.96 -6.07 -6.82
C TYR A 204 12.54 -7.30 -7.64
N GLY A 205 11.30 -7.74 -7.44
CA GLY A 205 10.78 -8.90 -8.18
C GLY A 205 9.27 -8.90 -8.33
N LEU A 206 8.81 -9.73 -9.27
CA LEU A 206 7.39 -9.99 -9.50
C LEU A 206 7.12 -11.47 -9.24
N ILE A 207 6.31 -11.76 -8.24
CA ILE A 207 5.96 -13.14 -7.86
C ILE A 207 4.61 -13.47 -8.48
N ALA A 208 4.52 -14.57 -9.21
CA ALA A 208 3.26 -15.12 -9.70
C ALA A 208 2.86 -16.31 -8.83
N TYR A 209 1.57 -16.42 -8.52
CA TYR A 209 0.97 -17.54 -7.82
C TYR A 209 -0.15 -18.14 -8.67
N SER A 210 -0.10 -19.44 -8.91
CA SER A 210 -1.16 -20.20 -9.57
C SER A 210 -2.09 -20.81 -8.53
N TRP A 211 -3.38 -20.49 -8.62
CA TRP A 211 -4.42 -21.11 -7.79
C TRP A 211 -4.55 -22.60 -8.08
N GLU A 212 -4.56 -23.00 -9.35
CA GLU A 212 -4.71 -24.39 -9.78
C GLU A 212 -3.56 -25.26 -9.26
N GLN A 213 -2.32 -24.81 -9.45
CA GLN A 213 -1.13 -25.57 -9.02
C GLN A 213 -0.84 -25.41 -7.52
N ASN A 214 -1.48 -24.43 -6.88
CA ASN A 214 -1.18 -23.99 -5.52
C ASN A 214 0.33 -23.79 -5.30
N LYS A 215 0.95 -23.08 -6.24
CA LYS A 215 2.41 -22.88 -6.32
C LYS A 215 2.69 -21.48 -6.84
N SER A 216 3.75 -20.87 -6.31
CA SER A 216 4.28 -19.58 -6.79
C SER A 216 5.63 -19.75 -7.48
N TRP A 217 6.06 -18.73 -8.20
CA TRP A 217 7.41 -18.56 -8.73
C TRP A 217 7.73 -17.08 -8.88
N ARG A 218 9.02 -16.74 -8.93
CA ARG A 218 9.50 -15.36 -8.88
C ARG A 218 10.27 -14.97 -10.13
N PHE A 219 9.78 -13.96 -10.85
CA PHE A 219 10.58 -13.23 -11.84
C PHE A 219 11.51 -12.29 -11.08
N SER A 220 12.80 -12.60 -11.11
CA SER A 220 13.84 -11.87 -10.37
C SER A 220 14.79 -11.15 -11.32
N GLY A 221 15.42 -10.07 -10.84
CA GLY A 221 16.57 -9.48 -11.52
C GLY A 221 16.28 -8.80 -12.86
N HIS A 222 15.00 -8.65 -13.25
CA HIS A 222 14.64 -7.86 -14.41
C HIS A 222 14.91 -6.38 -14.14
N SER A 223 15.63 -5.71 -15.05
CA SER A 223 16.05 -4.31 -14.89
C SER A 223 14.89 -3.32 -14.68
N TYR A 224 13.70 -3.68 -15.16
CA TYR A 224 12.48 -2.87 -15.03
C TYR A 224 11.81 -2.93 -13.65
N PHE A 225 12.26 -3.81 -12.74
CA PHE A 225 11.78 -3.86 -11.37
C PHE A 225 12.55 -2.93 -10.42
N PHE A 226 13.70 -2.41 -10.86
CA PHE A 226 14.56 -1.55 -10.07
C PHE A 226 14.08 -0.09 -10.10
N PRO A 227 14.33 0.67 -9.03
CA PRO A 227 14.06 2.11 -9.01
C PRO A 227 14.92 2.85 -10.04
N ASP A 228 14.40 3.96 -10.56
CA ASP A 228 15.17 4.91 -11.35
C ASP A 228 15.94 5.85 -10.38
N PRO A 229 17.28 5.84 -10.39
CA PRO A 229 18.08 6.64 -9.46
C PRO A 229 17.89 8.16 -9.62
N LEU A 230 17.29 8.61 -10.72
CA LEU A 230 16.98 10.03 -10.97
C LEU A 230 15.59 10.44 -10.46
N ARG A 231 14.78 9.48 -9.98
CA ARG A 231 13.36 9.65 -9.61
C ARG A 231 13.09 9.23 -8.16
N GLY A 232 14.09 9.39 -7.30
CA GLY A 232 13.98 9.07 -5.87
C GLY A 232 13.57 10.24 -4.99
N ASP A 233 13.40 11.46 -5.53
CA ASP A 233 13.07 12.67 -4.77
C ASP A 233 11.57 12.98 -4.84
N TYR A 234 10.95 13.18 -3.68
CA TYR A 234 9.52 13.40 -3.53
C TYR A 234 9.25 14.71 -2.79
N ASN A 235 8.22 15.41 -3.23
CA ASN A 235 7.78 16.68 -2.64
C ASN A 235 6.28 16.63 -2.38
N ILE A 236 5.89 16.04 -1.25
CA ILE A 236 4.48 15.75 -0.93
C ILE A 236 4.14 16.35 0.44
N ALA A 237 2.95 16.95 0.56
CA ALA A 237 2.48 17.60 1.79
C ALA A 237 3.41 18.70 2.35
N GLY A 238 4.26 19.28 1.50
CA GLY A 238 5.30 20.24 1.91
C GLY A 238 6.55 19.61 2.53
N LEU A 239 6.65 18.28 2.54
CA LEU A 239 7.84 17.53 2.94
C LEU A 239 8.67 17.19 1.70
N ASN A 240 9.99 17.40 1.79
CA ASN A 240 10.95 16.86 0.85
C ASN A 240 11.64 15.65 1.48
N PHE A 241 11.63 14.52 0.77
CA PHE A 241 12.22 13.27 1.24
C PHE A 241 12.61 12.39 0.05
N GLN A 242 13.42 11.37 0.34
CA GLN A 242 13.91 10.44 -0.68
C GLN A 242 13.43 9.02 -0.41
N TRP A 243 12.75 8.45 -1.41
CA TRP A 243 12.36 7.05 -1.50
C TRP A 243 12.96 6.47 -2.80
N GLY A 244 14.27 6.62 -2.96
CA GLY A 244 15.00 6.21 -4.16
C GLY A 244 15.29 4.71 -4.26
N GLU A 245 14.94 3.95 -3.24
CA GLU A 245 15.08 2.49 -3.21
C GLU A 245 13.78 1.77 -3.58
N GLU A 246 12.67 2.49 -3.79
CA GLU A 246 11.37 1.85 -4.00
C GLU A 246 11.21 1.35 -5.44
N GLY A 247 11.31 0.03 -5.58
CA GLY A 247 11.20 -0.69 -6.84
C GLY A 247 9.75 -0.91 -7.28
N ILE A 248 9.52 -2.00 -8.03
CA ILE A 248 8.20 -2.38 -8.59
C ILE A 248 7.07 -2.26 -7.56
N PHE A 249 6.01 -1.53 -7.91
CA PHE A 249 4.93 -1.20 -6.97
C PHE A 249 3.53 -1.29 -7.60
N GLY A 250 3.17 -0.33 -8.45
CA GLY A 250 1.84 -0.26 -9.05
C GLY A 250 1.68 -1.32 -10.14
N MET A 251 0.59 -2.10 -10.10
CA MET A 251 0.27 -3.13 -11.09
C MET A 251 -1.18 -3.00 -11.57
N ALA A 252 -1.42 -3.09 -12.88
CA ALA A 252 -2.76 -3.17 -13.47
C ALA A 252 -2.79 -4.22 -14.59
N LEU A 253 -3.89 -4.96 -14.66
CA LEU A 253 -4.14 -5.94 -15.70
C LEU A 253 -5.05 -5.34 -16.76
N SER A 254 -4.67 -5.46 -18.03
CA SER A 254 -5.55 -5.08 -19.15
C SER A 254 -6.78 -5.98 -19.25
N PRO A 255 -7.80 -5.61 -20.04
CA PRO A 255 -8.80 -6.57 -20.51
C PRO A 255 -8.15 -7.80 -21.16
N ILE A 256 -8.85 -8.94 -21.16
CA ILE A 256 -8.39 -10.16 -21.85
C ILE A 256 -8.23 -9.87 -23.34
N ARG A 257 -7.05 -10.18 -23.87
CA ARG A 257 -6.73 -10.02 -25.30
C ARG A 257 -7.16 -11.25 -26.09
N SER A 258 -7.09 -11.14 -27.41
CA SER A 258 -7.49 -12.22 -28.34
C SER A 258 -6.72 -13.54 -28.16
N ASP A 259 -5.55 -13.52 -27.53
CA ASP A 259 -4.76 -14.72 -27.23
C ASP A 259 -5.16 -15.39 -25.89
N GLY A 260 -6.16 -14.84 -25.19
CA GLY A 260 -6.66 -15.36 -23.92
C GLY A 260 -5.86 -14.92 -22.70
N TYR A 261 -4.89 -14.02 -22.87
CA TYR A 261 -4.07 -13.49 -21.79
C TYR A 261 -4.27 -11.97 -21.65
N ARG A 262 -3.80 -11.42 -20.54
CA ARG A 262 -3.82 -9.98 -20.27
C ARG A 262 -2.42 -9.41 -20.46
N THR A 263 -2.33 -8.09 -20.56
CA THR A 263 -1.09 -7.35 -20.38
C THR A 263 -1.02 -6.88 -18.94
N MET A 264 0.02 -7.25 -18.22
CA MET A 264 0.37 -6.69 -16.92
C MET A 264 1.15 -5.40 -17.16
N TYR A 265 0.57 -4.27 -16.76
CA TYR A 265 1.25 -2.99 -16.67
C TYR A 265 1.78 -2.77 -15.27
N PHE A 266 3.01 -2.31 -15.14
CA PHE A 266 3.60 -2.03 -13.84
C PHE A 266 4.60 -0.87 -13.88
N SER A 267 4.99 -0.35 -12.73
CA SER A 267 6.19 0.48 -12.61
C SER A 267 6.83 0.39 -11.24
N PRO A 268 8.12 0.71 -11.14
CA PRO A 268 8.71 1.12 -9.88
C PRO A 268 8.00 2.35 -9.30
N LEU A 269 7.98 2.49 -7.97
CA LEU A 269 7.47 3.68 -7.31
C LEU A 269 8.40 4.88 -7.57
N ALA A 270 9.71 4.69 -7.43
CA ALA A 270 10.73 5.65 -7.85
C ALA A 270 10.93 5.64 -9.38
N SER A 271 9.86 5.92 -10.13
CA SER A 271 9.91 6.03 -11.59
C SER A 271 8.72 6.83 -12.14
N HIS A 272 8.96 7.50 -13.26
CA HIS A 272 7.91 8.11 -14.10
C HIS A 272 7.50 7.21 -15.29
N ARG A 273 8.12 6.04 -15.43
CA ARG A 273 7.94 5.14 -16.57
C ARG A 273 6.90 4.07 -16.26
N GLN A 274 6.32 3.48 -17.29
CA GLN A 274 5.52 2.25 -17.21
C GLN A 274 6.18 1.16 -18.02
N PHE A 275 6.01 -0.07 -17.56
CA PHE A 275 6.45 -1.27 -18.23
C PHE A 275 5.26 -2.18 -18.45
N ALA A 276 5.39 -3.10 -19.40
CA ALA A 276 4.36 -4.04 -19.76
C ALA A 276 4.93 -5.43 -20.00
N VAL A 277 4.19 -6.47 -19.65
CA VAL A 277 4.51 -7.86 -19.98
C VAL A 277 3.22 -8.65 -20.17
N SER A 278 3.22 -9.65 -21.06
CA SER A 278 2.05 -10.53 -21.21
C SER A 278 1.93 -11.48 -20.01
N THR A 279 0.71 -11.68 -19.49
CA THR A 279 0.48 -12.69 -18.46
C THR A 279 0.72 -14.10 -18.96
N ARG A 280 0.77 -14.35 -20.27
CA ARG A 280 1.23 -15.62 -20.85
C ARG A 280 2.63 -15.99 -20.38
N ILE A 281 3.52 -14.98 -20.29
CA ILE A 281 4.88 -15.14 -19.80
C ILE A 281 4.88 -15.35 -18.29
N LEU A 282 4.12 -14.51 -17.57
CA LEU A 282 4.06 -14.58 -16.11
C LEU A 282 3.45 -15.88 -15.58
N ARG A 283 2.54 -16.50 -16.33
CA ARG A 283 1.86 -17.76 -15.99
C ARG A 283 2.71 -19.01 -16.26
N ASP A 284 3.87 -18.88 -16.91
CA ASP A 284 4.77 -20.00 -17.22
C ASP A 284 6.06 -19.91 -16.39
N GLU A 285 6.20 -20.78 -15.38
CA GLU A 285 7.37 -20.86 -14.51
C GLU A 285 8.68 -21.05 -15.29
N THR A 286 8.64 -21.72 -16.45
CA THR A 286 9.85 -21.97 -17.25
C THR A 286 10.42 -20.68 -17.87
N ARG A 287 9.64 -19.60 -17.89
CA ARG A 287 10.03 -18.29 -18.45
C ARG A 287 10.73 -17.38 -17.45
N VAL A 288 10.86 -17.78 -16.18
CA VAL A 288 11.46 -16.93 -15.12
C VAL A 288 12.83 -16.39 -15.50
N GLU A 289 13.69 -17.21 -16.11
CA GLU A 289 15.07 -16.84 -16.47
C GLU A 289 15.24 -16.44 -17.94
N ASP A 290 14.26 -16.72 -18.81
CA ASP A 290 14.38 -16.60 -20.28
C ASP A 290 13.34 -15.64 -20.90
N SER A 291 12.88 -14.63 -20.16
CA SER A 291 11.83 -13.70 -20.61
C SER A 291 12.24 -12.25 -20.72
N TYR A 292 13.53 -11.91 -20.58
CA TYR A 292 14.00 -10.52 -20.55
C TYR A 292 13.49 -9.67 -21.73
N HIS A 293 13.41 -10.24 -22.93
CA HIS A 293 12.97 -9.51 -24.13
C HIS A 293 11.44 -9.48 -24.32
N ASP A 294 10.66 -10.16 -23.47
CA ASP A 294 9.19 -10.10 -23.50
C ASP A 294 8.63 -8.91 -22.72
N PHE A 295 9.45 -8.31 -21.86
CA PHE A 295 9.09 -7.09 -21.13
C PHE A 295 9.31 -5.87 -22.03
N LEU A 296 8.33 -4.96 -22.00
CA LEU A 296 8.32 -3.75 -22.81
C LEU A 296 8.45 -2.53 -21.91
N ALA A 297 9.36 -1.63 -22.26
CA ALA A 297 9.40 -0.29 -21.69
C ALA A 297 8.50 0.64 -22.51
N LEU A 298 7.57 1.32 -21.84
CA LEU A 298 6.77 2.41 -22.41
C LEU A 298 7.47 3.75 -22.14
N ASP A 299 6.98 4.85 -22.73
CA ASP A 299 7.54 6.18 -22.46
C ASP A 299 7.23 6.65 -21.03
N GLU A 300 7.87 7.75 -20.62
CA GLU A 300 7.58 8.39 -19.33
C GLU A 300 6.26 9.15 -19.36
N ARG A 301 5.54 9.15 -18.24
CA ARG A 301 4.30 9.92 -18.06
C ARG A 301 4.52 11.43 -18.04
N GLY A 302 5.73 11.87 -17.69
CA GLY A 302 6.11 13.29 -17.56
C GLY A 302 6.74 13.59 -16.19
N PRO A 303 7.08 14.85 -15.90
CA PRO A 303 7.60 15.24 -14.59
C PRO A 303 6.55 15.06 -13.49
N ASN A 304 6.99 14.81 -12.25
CA ASN A 304 6.15 14.67 -11.05
C ASN A 304 5.03 13.64 -11.24
N SER A 305 5.38 12.44 -11.70
CA SER A 305 4.40 11.41 -12.09
C SER A 305 4.67 10.05 -11.44
N HIS A 306 5.19 10.08 -10.20
CA HIS A 306 5.26 8.87 -9.38
C HIS A 306 3.84 8.35 -9.14
N THR A 307 3.72 7.02 -9.12
CA THR A 307 2.43 6.36 -8.96
C THR A 307 2.52 5.24 -7.95
N THR A 308 1.51 5.17 -7.08
CA THR A 308 1.31 4.06 -6.13
C THR A 308 0.42 2.99 -6.76
N ALA A 309 -0.88 3.01 -6.48
CA ALA A 309 -1.84 2.08 -7.05
C ALA A 309 -2.31 2.49 -8.45
N ARG A 310 -2.81 1.48 -9.16
CA ARG A 310 -3.44 1.62 -10.47
C ARG A 310 -4.45 0.50 -10.69
N VAL A 311 -5.38 0.73 -11.59
CA VAL A 311 -6.41 -0.21 -11.98
C VAL A 311 -6.82 0.07 -13.43
N MET A 312 -7.15 -0.97 -14.18
CA MET A 312 -7.70 -0.81 -15.53
C MET A 312 -9.13 -1.36 -15.58
N SER A 313 -10.02 -0.61 -16.22
CA SER A 313 -11.37 -1.06 -16.52
C SER A 313 -11.38 -2.10 -17.64
N GLU A 314 -12.46 -2.88 -17.73
CA GLU A 314 -12.70 -3.79 -18.86
C GLU A 314 -12.83 -3.07 -20.22
N ASP A 315 -13.13 -1.78 -20.20
CA ASP A 315 -13.15 -0.93 -21.41
C ASP A 315 -11.74 -0.41 -21.79
N GLY A 316 -10.71 -0.72 -21.00
CA GLY A 316 -9.32 -0.40 -21.30
C GLY A 316 -8.85 0.97 -20.81
N VAL A 317 -9.63 1.68 -19.99
CA VAL A 317 -9.19 2.89 -19.27
C VAL A 317 -8.39 2.48 -18.04
N GLU A 318 -7.13 2.89 -17.98
CA GLU A 318 -6.29 2.83 -16.78
C GLU A 318 -6.50 4.09 -15.94
N LEU A 319 -6.65 3.90 -14.62
CA LEU A 319 -6.53 4.95 -13.62
C LEU A 319 -5.29 4.68 -12.77
N PHE A 320 -4.56 5.74 -12.43
CA PHE A 320 -3.36 5.65 -11.61
C PHE A 320 -3.24 6.88 -10.70
N ASN A 321 -2.79 6.67 -9.48
CA ASN A 321 -2.62 7.75 -8.51
C ASN A 321 -1.36 8.56 -8.83
N LEU A 322 -1.47 9.89 -8.86
CA LEU A 322 -0.36 10.83 -9.10
C LEU A 322 -0.02 11.53 -7.79
N ILE A 323 0.86 10.91 -6.99
CA ILE A 323 1.13 11.32 -5.61
C ILE A 323 1.86 12.67 -5.49
N ASP A 324 2.66 13.07 -6.49
CA ASP A 324 3.30 14.39 -6.52
C ASP A 324 2.35 15.52 -6.92
N GLN A 325 1.17 15.18 -7.45
CA GLN A 325 0.22 16.12 -8.03
C GLN A 325 -1.10 16.20 -7.27
N ASN A 326 -1.25 15.47 -6.16
CA ASN A 326 -2.49 15.37 -5.40
C ASN A 326 -3.70 15.01 -6.29
N ALA A 327 -3.52 14.04 -7.18
CA ALA A 327 -4.45 13.80 -8.28
C ALA A 327 -4.60 12.32 -8.64
N VAL A 328 -5.65 12.01 -9.39
CA VAL A 328 -5.83 10.73 -10.08
C VAL A 328 -5.69 10.97 -11.57
N GLY A 329 -4.75 10.26 -12.20
CA GLY A 329 -4.51 10.28 -13.62
C GLY A 329 -5.28 9.20 -14.37
N CYS A 330 -5.36 9.35 -15.69
CA CYS A 330 -5.92 8.33 -16.57
C CYS A 330 -5.13 8.17 -17.88
N TRP A 331 -5.27 7.00 -18.49
CA TRP A 331 -4.82 6.69 -19.83
C TRP A 331 -5.78 5.68 -20.47
N HIS A 332 -6.03 5.77 -21.77
CA HIS A 332 -6.80 4.75 -22.48
C HIS A 332 -5.85 3.85 -23.28
N SER A 333 -5.91 2.54 -23.06
CA SER A 333 -4.94 1.56 -23.60
C SER A 333 -4.90 1.43 -25.12
N SER A 334 -5.91 1.95 -25.84
CA SER A 334 -5.89 2.07 -27.31
C SER A 334 -5.00 3.20 -27.84
N MET A 335 -4.60 4.13 -26.97
CA MET A 335 -3.81 5.31 -27.31
C MET A 335 -2.32 5.01 -27.12
N PRO A 336 -1.41 5.68 -27.87
CA PRO A 336 0.01 5.60 -27.57
C PRO A 336 0.30 5.98 -26.11
N TYR A 337 1.25 5.29 -25.47
CA TYR A 337 1.62 5.58 -24.09
C TYR A 337 2.61 6.75 -24.08
N SER A 338 2.10 7.98 -24.13
CA SER A 338 2.93 9.19 -24.11
C SER A 338 2.18 10.34 -23.41
N PRO A 339 2.89 11.34 -22.85
CA PRO A 339 2.30 12.36 -21.98
C PRO A 339 1.06 13.07 -22.53
N GLN A 340 0.98 13.29 -23.85
CA GLN A 340 -0.16 13.94 -24.50
C GLN A 340 -1.47 13.13 -24.45
N PHE A 341 -1.38 11.82 -24.17
CA PHE A 341 -2.53 10.92 -24.05
C PHE A 341 -2.84 10.55 -22.59
N HIS A 342 -2.18 11.21 -21.65
CA HIS A 342 -2.49 11.10 -20.22
C HIS A 342 -3.38 12.27 -19.78
N GLY A 343 -4.40 11.96 -19.00
CA GLY A 343 -5.30 12.94 -18.40
C GLY A 343 -5.21 12.96 -16.88
N ILE A 344 -5.74 14.00 -16.28
CA ILE A 344 -6.08 14.04 -14.86
C ILE A 344 -7.60 14.01 -14.78
N VAL A 345 -8.16 13.00 -14.09
CA VAL A 345 -9.62 12.88 -13.93
C VAL A 345 -10.13 13.73 -12.78
N ASP A 346 -9.31 13.91 -11.73
CA ASP A 346 -9.59 14.84 -10.64
C ASP A 346 -8.31 15.20 -9.86
N ARG A 347 -8.34 16.34 -9.17
CA ARG A 347 -7.25 16.86 -8.34
C ARG A 347 -7.81 17.63 -7.15
N ASP A 348 -7.28 17.37 -5.96
CA ASP A 348 -7.60 18.11 -4.75
C ASP A 348 -6.37 18.22 -3.85
N ASP A 349 -5.80 19.43 -3.75
CA ASP A 349 -4.60 19.69 -2.96
C ASP A 349 -4.80 19.61 -1.44
N VAL A 350 -6.05 19.52 -0.96
CA VAL A 350 -6.39 19.32 0.45
C VAL A 350 -6.77 17.87 0.74
N GLY A 351 -7.58 17.31 -0.14
CA GLY A 351 -8.21 16.02 0.03
C GLY A 351 -7.42 14.82 -0.46
N LEU A 352 -6.66 15.00 -1.55
CA LEU A 352 -5.87 13.96 -2.23
C LEU A 352 -4.37 14.13 -1.98
N VAL A 353 -3.96 14.48 -0.75
CA VAL A 353 -2.54 14.72 -0.41
C VAL A 353 -1.65 13.51 -0.71
N PHE A 354 -2.15 12.30 -0.45
CA PHE A 354 -1.49 11.06 -0.85
C PHE A 354 -2.57 10.06 -1.27
N PRO A 355 -2.94 9.99 -2.56
CA PRO A 355 -3.88 8.98 -3.05
C PRO A 355 -3.15 7.62 -3.03
N ALA A 356 -3.43 6.81 -2.01
CA ALA A 356 -2.71 5.58 -1.70
C ALA A 356 -3.23 4.38 -2.51
N ASP A 357 -4.53 4.34 -2.77
CA ASP A 357 -5.17 3.24 -3.50
C ASP A 357 -6.28 3.73 -4.43
N VAL A 358 -6.50 3.01 -5.54
CA VAL A 358 -7.56 3.28 -6.51
C VAL A 358 -8.10 1.97 -7.08
N LYS A 359 -9.43 1.81 -7.03
CA LYS A 359 -10.13 0.60 -7.49
C LYS A 359 -11.33 0.96 -8.34
N ILE A 360 -11.75 0.01 -9.18
CA ILE A 360 -13.00 0.03 -9.93
C ILE A 360 -13.79 -1.19 -9.46
N ASP A 361 -15.02 -0.97 -9.02
CA ASP A 361 -15.91 -2.03 -8.56
C ASP A 361 -16.77 -2.61 -9.69
N GLU A 362 -17.62 -3.57 -9.37
CA GLU A 362 -18.51 -4.25 -10.32
C GLU A 362 -19.55 -3.33 -10.97
N ASN A 363 -19.86 -2.19 -10.34
CA ASN A 363 -20.79 -1.18 -10.84
C ASN A 363 -20.10 -0.11 -11.68
N LYS A 364 -18.78 -0.26 -11.92
CA LYS A 364 -17.91 0.73 -12.57
C LYS A 364 -17.81 2.05 -11.78
N ASP A 365 -18.04 2.00 -10.47
CA ASP A 365 -17.71 3.09 -9.57
C ASP A 365 -16.24 3.00 -9.20
N VAL A 366 -15.58 4.16 -9.23
CA VAL A 366 -14.18 4.30 -8.84
C VAL A 366 -14.13 4.64 -7.37
N TRP A 367 -13.26 3.96 -6.62
CA TRP A 367 -13.01 4.21 -5.21
C TRP A 367 -11.57 4.62 -5.02
N VAL A 368 -11.34 5.77 -4.36
CA VAL A 368 -10.00 6.31 -4.11
C VAL A 368 -9.82 6.49 -2.61
N LEU A 369 -8.81 5.83 -2.04
CA LEU A 369 -8.37 6.07 -0.68
C LEU A 369 -7.24 7.09 -0.72
N SER A 370 -7.40 8.20 -0.02
CA SER A 370 -6.31 9.15 0.23
C SER A 370 -6.02 9.25 1.71
N ASP A 371 -4.73 9.19 2.03
CA ASP A 371 -4.19 9.37 3.37
C ASP A 371 -3.17 10.52 3.38
N ARG A 372 -2.38 10.58 4.45
CA ARG A 372 -1.23 11.48 4.59
C ARG A 372 0.03 10.69 4.95
N MET A 373 0.26 9.56 4.29
CA MET A 373 1.32 8.60 4.59
C MET A 373 2.71 9.23 4.74
N PRO A 374 3.18 10.13 3.86
CA PRO A 374 4.48 10.78 4.06
C PRO A 374 4.55 11.57 5.37
N VAL A 375 3.47 12.28 5.74
CA VAL A 375 3.40 13.01 7.01
C VAL A 375 3.39 12.05 8.19
N PHE A 376 2.63 10.95 8.09
CA PHE A 376 2.58 9.92 9.13
C PHE A 376 3.94 9.26 9.39
N LEU A 377 4.70 8.97 8.33
CA LEU A 377 5.99 8.27 8.43
C LEU A 377 7.15 9.21 8.82
N LEU A 378 7.12 10.46 8.36
CA LEU A 378 8.28 11.37 8.44
C LEU A 378 8.06 12.58 9.35
N SER A 379 6.84 12.80 9.82
CA SER A 379 6.46 13.91 10.71
C SER A 379 5.28 13.49 11.62
N GLU A 380 4.46 14.44 12.04
CA GLU A 380 3.30 14.23 12.91
C GLU A 380 2.02 14.72 12.22
N LEU A 381 0.96 13.90 12.27
CA LEU A 381 -0.36 14.29 11.78
C LEU A 381 -1.05 15.29 12.72
N ASP A 382 -1.75 16.27 12.16
CA ASP A 382 -2.65 17.16 12.92
C ASP A 382 -4.00 16.45 13.12
N TYR A 383 -4.20 15.89 14.31
CA TYR A 383 -5.45 15.19 14.66
C TYR A 383 -6.65 16.12 14.94
N ASN A 384 -6.48 17.44 14.81
CA ASN A 384 -7.60 18.38 14.74
C ASN A 384 -8.15 18.52 13.32
N ASP A 385 -7.41 18.04 12.31
CA ASP A 385 -7.79 18.02 10.90
C ASP A 385 -8.16 16.59 10.43
N VAL A 386 -8.82 16.50 9.28
CA VAL A 386 -9.12 15.24 8.61
C VAL A 386 -7.87 14.74 7.89
N ASN A 387 -7.43 13.53 8.25
CA ASN A 387 -6.20 12.92 7.75
C ASN A 387 -6.44 11.85 6.68
N PHE A 388 -7.58 11.15 6.74
CA PHE A 388 -7.88 10.02 5.85
C PHE A 388 -9.23 10.25 5.19
N ARG A 389 -9.34 9.94 3.90
CA ARG A 389 -10.56 10.13 3.09
C ARG A 389 -10.75 8.99 2.10
N ILE A 390 -12.00 8.60 1.89
CA ILE A 390 -12.40 7.71 0.80
C ILE A 390 -13.37 8.47 -0.09
N TYR A 391 -13.07 8.49 -1.39
CA TYR A 391 -13.85 9.13 -2.43
C TYR A 391 -14.48 8.11 -3.35
N THR A 392 -15.57 8.50 -4.01
CA THR A 392 -16.14 7.74 -5.12
C THR A 392 -16.71 8.61 -6.23
N ALA A 393 -16.71 8.07 -7.45
CA ALA A 393 -17.47 8.59 -8.59
C ALA A 393 -17.60 7.51 -9.67
N PRO A 394 -18.66 7.52 -10.50
CA PRO A 394 -18.75 6.65 -11.67
C PRO A 394 -17.57 6.90 -12.62
N LEU A 395 -16.94 5.84 -13.12
CA LEU A 395 -15.81 5.94 -14.05
C LEU A 395 -16.14 6.83 -15.25
N SER A 396 -17.35 6.70 -15.79
CA SER A 396 -17.84 7.46 -16.93
C SER A 396 -17.89 8.97 -16.67
N THR A 397 -18.16 9.38 -15.43
CA THR A 397 -18.15 10.79 -15.00
C THR A 397 -16.72 11.29 -14.86
N LEU A 398 -15.84 10.48 -14.24
CA LEU A 398 -14.44 10.84 -14.04
C LEU A 398 -13.70 11.12 -15.36
N ILE A 399 -13.87 10.27 -16.36
CA ILE A 399 -13.18 10.44 -17.65
C ILE A 399 -13.82 11.48 -18.56
N GLU A 400 -15.07 11.89 -18.31
CA GLU A 400 -15.80 12.81 -19.19
C GLU A 400 -15.02 14.10 -19.47
N GLY A 401 -14.86 14.45 -20.74
CA GLY A 401 -14.13 15.66 -21.16
C GLY A 401 -12.61 15.57 -20.99
N THR A 402 -12.06 14.40 -20.67
CA THR A 402 -10.62 14.13 -20.66
C THR A 402 -10.19 13.39 -21.94
N VAL A 403 -8.89 13.36 -22.20
CA VAL A 403 -8.27 12.57 -23.29
C VAL A 403 -8.53 11.06 -23.19
N CYS A 404 -9.00 10.58 -22.04
CA CYS A 404 -9.27 9.17 -21.77
C CYS A 404 -10.69 8.76 -22.18
N ASP A 405 -11.60 9.72 -22.43
CA ASP A 405 -12.95 9.41 -22.91
C ASP A 405 -12.97 9.27 -24.43
N GLN A 406 -12.99 8.02 -24.90
CA GLN A 406 -13.02 7.71 -26.33
C GLN A 406 -14.39 8.00 -26.97
N ARG A 407 -15.45 8.28 -26.19
CA ARG A 407 -16.76 8.68 -26.75
C ARG A 407 -16.71 10.11 -27.28
N SER A 408 -15.90 10.96 -26.65
CA SER A 408 -15.53 12.26 -27.20
C SER A 408 -14.46 12.08 -28.28
N ASN A 409 -14.88 11.81 -29.52
CA ASN A 409 -14.02 11.82 -30.72
C ASN A 409 -13.45 13.23 -31.07
N VAL A 410 -13.20 14.06 -30.06
CA VAL A 410 -12.56 15.36 -30.20
C VAL A 410 -11.11 15.19 -29.78
N TYR A 411 -10.24 14.84 -30.73
CA TYR A 411 -8.84 15.24 -30.63
C TYR A 411 -8.82 16.79 -30.66
N GLY A 412 -8.96 17.40 -29.49
CA GLY A 412 -9.02 18.85 -29.25
C GLY A 412 -8.23 19.22 -27.98
N PRO A 413 -7.96 20.52 -27.78
CA PRO A 413 -6.68 21.04 -27.28
C PRO A 413 -6.33 20.58 -25.86
N HIS A 414 -5.03 20.67 -25.53
CA HIS A 414 -4.43 20.33 -24.24
C HIS A 414 -5.41 20.46 -23.06
N ASN A 415 -5.55 19.36 -22.30
CA ASN A 415 -6.16 19.33 -20.98
C ASN A 415 -5.66 20.54 -20.18
N SER A 416 -6.51 21.56 -20.12
CA SER A 416 -6.39 22.67 -19.19
C SER A 416 -7.51 22.48 -18.20
N VAL A 417 -7.39 21.40 -17.40
CA VAL A 417 -7.73 21.58 -15.98
C VAL A 417 -6.79 22.69 -15.57
N ALA A 418 -7.33 23.90 -15.40
CA ALA A 418 -6.51 25.04 -15.00
C ALA A 418 -5.76 24.59 -13.76
N ALA A 419 -4.44 24.38 -13.90
CA ALA A 419 -3.56 24.42 -12.77
C ALA A 419 -3.84 25.80 -12.19
N VAL A 420 -4.59 25.84 -11.09
CA VAL A 420 -4.63 27.02 -10.25
C VAL A 420 -3.16 27.28 -10.01
N LYS A 421 -2.63 28.39 -10.56
CA LYS A 421 -1.28 28.83 -10.26
C LYS A 421 -1.10 28.61 -8.77
N PRO A 422 -0.03 27.97 -8.29
CA PRO A 422 0.19 27.90 -6.87
C PRO A 422 0.23 29.36 -6.39
N LEU A 423 -0.88 29.81 -5.81
CA LEU A 423 -0.80 30.71 -4.70
C LEU A 423 0.13 29.95 -3.78
N HIS A 424 1.35 30.46 -3.63
CA HIS A 424 2.23 30.00 -2.58
C HIS A 424 1.34 29.70 -1.37
N PRO A 425 1.33 28.46 -0.86
CA PRO A 425 0.57 28.19 0.34
C PRO A 425 1.14 29.11 1.41
N ILE A 426 0.49 30.25 1.65
CA ILE A 426 0.59 30.95 2.91
C ILE A 426 -0.27 30.13 3.86
N TYR A 427 0.23 28.94 4.19
CA TYR A 427 -0.19 28.21 5.37
C TYR A 427 0.92 28.36 6.39
N PRO A 428 0.71 29.12 7.47
CA PRO A 428 1.48 28.96 8.69
C PRO A 428 0.92 27.72 9.39
N LYS A 429 1.07 26.54 8.79
CA LYS A 429 0.93 25.28 9.51
C LYS A 429 2.22 24.52 9.31
N THR A 430 3.20 24.91 10.10
CA THR A 430 4.39 24.10 10.37
C THR A 430 3.91 22.79 10.99
N TYR A 431 3.96 21.69 10.22
CA TYR A 431 4.04 20.38 10.82
C TYR A 431 5.23 20.40 11.79
N LEU A 432 5.02 19.91 13.01
CA LEU A 432 6.06 19.94 14.02
C LEU A 432 7.21 19.08 13.51
N ASN A 433 8.39 19.69 13.37
CA ASN A 433 9.62 18.94 13.16
C ASN A 433 9.82 18.02 14.37
N PRO A 434 10.31 16.78 14.18
CA PRO A 434 10.62 15.91 15.30
C PRO A 434 11.56 16.63 16.27
N THR A 435 11.15 16.70 17.53
CA THR A 435 11.95 17.32 18.59
C THR A 435 13.28 16.57 18.75
N ALA A 436 14.36 17.33 18.57
CA ALA A 436 15.78 17.04 18.83
C ALA A 436 16.53 16.08 17.88
N LYS A 437 17.32 16.67 16.97
CA LYS A 437 18.59 16.08 16.51
C LYS A 437 19.60 16.11 17.66
N PRO A 438 20.41 15.06 17.89
CA PRO A 438 21.52 15.13 18.82
C PRO A 438 22.59 16.08 18.27
N SER A 439 23.06 16.98 19.13
CA SER A 439 24.15 17.92 18.83
C SER A 439 25.45 17.16 18.56
N TYR A 440 25.97 17.22 17.34
CA TYR A 440 27.33 16.80 17.05
C TYR A 440 28.32 17.81 17.64
N VAL A 441 28.86 17.50 18.82
CA VAL A 441 30.09 18.10 19.32
C VAL A 441 31.23 17.17 18.92
N ALA A 442 32.15 17.65 18.09
CA ALA A 442 33.39 16.94 17.82
C ALA A 442 34.25 16.92 19.09
N ILE A 443 34.50 15.73 19.65
CA ILE A 443 35.46 15.52 20.75
C ILE A 443 36.54 14.53 20.25
N PRO A 444 37.84 14.78 20.52
CA PRO A 444 38.94 13.98 19.98
C PRO A 444 38.98 12.57 20.55
N SER A 445 39.53 11.64 19.76
CA SER A 445 39.72 10.23 20.11
C SER A 445 40.50 10.03 21.41
N SER A 446 39.85 9.43 22.40
CA SER A 446 40.50 8.54 23.37
C SER A 446 39.46 7.59 23.97
N ARG A 447 39.64 6.29 23.75
CA ARG A 447 38.84 5.19 24.32
C ARG A 447 39.20 5.01 25.79
N PRO A 448 38.21 4.70 26.63
CA PRO A 448 38.37 3.61 27.59
C PRO A 448 37.36 2.50 27.31
N SER A 449 37.87 1.28 27.34
CA SER A 449 37.18 0.01 27.20
C SER A 449 36.50 -0.42 28.49
N TYR A 450 35.16 -0.48 28.52
CA TYR A 450 34.38 -1.28 29.46
C TYR A 450 33.04 -1.70 28.83
N LEU A 451 32.82 -3.02 28.70
CA LEU A 451 31.53 -3.65 28.39
C LEU A 451 30.84 -4.03 29.71
N PRO A 452 29.52 -3.81 29.90
CA PRO A 452 28.73 -4.52 30.88
C PRO A 452 28.07 -5.79 30.27
N PRO A 453 27.70 -6.78 31.10
CA PRO A 453 27.36 -8.13 30.67
C PRO A 453 25.93 -8.25 30.11
N TYR A 454 25.82 -9.20 29.18
CA TYR A 454 24.58 -9.74 28.61
C TYR A 454 23.61 -10.23 29.71
N SER A 455 22.34 -9.83 29.61
CA SER A 455 21.25 -10.42 30.39
C SER A 455 20.10 -10.79 29.46
N GLY A 456 19.73 -12.07 29.51
CA GLY A 456 18.43 -12.68 29.20
C GLY A 456 17.63 -12.22 27.99
N SER A 457 17.41 -13.14 27.05
CA SER A 457 16.38 -13.09 26.02
C SER A 457 15.01 -12.69 26.58
N GLN A 458 14.51 -11.51 26.20
CA GLN A 458 13.09 -11.20 26.27
C GLN A 458 12.42 -11.69 24.98
N ARG A 459 11.36 -12.49 25.12
CA ARG A 459 10.43 -12.78 24.03
C ARG A 459 9.76 -11.45 23.60
N PRO A 460 9.46 -11.24 22.31
CA PRO A 460 8.64 -10.11 21.91
C PRO A 460 7.27 -10.17 22.59
N ASN A 461 6.79 -9.05 23.14
CA ASN A 461 5.41 -8.92 23.61
C ASN A 461 4.50 -8.93 22.38
N VAL A 462 3.82 -10.05 22.14
CA VAL A 462 2.70 -10.12 21.19
C VAL A 462 1.50 -9.46 21.87
N PRO A 463 0.76 -8.55 21.20
CA PRO A 463 -0.48 -7.97 21.75
C PRO A 463 -1.47 -9.06 22.18
N ASN A 464 -2.21 -8.83 23.27
CA ASN A 464 -3.16 -9.82 23.76
C ASN A 464 -4.33 -9.95 22.78
N ALA A 465 -4.71 -11.18 22.45
CA ALA A 465 -5.80 -11.45 21.52
C ALA A 465 -7.17 -11.38 22.21
N PHE A 466 -8.18 -10.86 21.51
CA PHE A 466 -9.57 -10.99 21.93
C PHE A 466 -10.06 -12.42 21.60
N LEU A 467 -10.39 -13.21 22.62
CA LEU A 467 -10.98 -14.54 22.44
C LEU A 467 -12.51 -14.48 22.57
N TYR A 468 -13.22 -14.94 21.54
CA TYR A 468 -14.68 -15.04 21.56
C TYR A 468 -15.14 -16.36 22.18
N ASN A 469 -15.92 -16.29 23.27
CA ASN A 469 -16.51 -17.46 23.92
C ASN A 469 -17.94 -17.70 23.42
N GLN A 470 -18.13 -18.76 22.62
CA GLN A 470 -19.43 -19.15 22.06
C GLN A 470 -20.49 -19.53 23.11
N GLN A 471 -20.11 -19.91 24.34
CA GLN A 471 -21.08 -20.29 25.38
C GLN A 471 -21.72 -19.08 26.11
N HIS A 472 -21.10 -17.89 26.03
CA HIS A 472 -21.56 -16.71 26.77
C HIS A 472 -21.80 -15.47 25.90
N ASN A 473 -21.66 -15.57 24.57
CA ASN A 473 -21.82 -14.45 23.65
C ASN A 473 -20.98 -13.23 24.07
N ALA A 474 -19.75 -13.48 24.54
CA ALA A 474 -18.87 -12.49 25.15
C ALA A 474 -17.41 -12.66 24.66
N LEU A 475 -16.75 -11.54 24.35
CA LEU A 475 -15.29 -11.49 24.18
C LEU A 475 -14.63 -11.47 25.56
N THR A 476 -13.71 -12.40 25.81
CA THR A 476 -12.84 -12.40 26.97
C THR A 476 -11.44 -11.93 26.57
N TYR A 477 -10.93 -10.95 27.31
CA TYR A 477 -9.55 -10.48 27.22
C TYR A 477 -8.66 -11.44 28.01
N ASP A 478 -7.77 -12.17 27.34
CA ASP A 478 -6.90 -13.12 28.03
C ASP A 478 -5.74 -12.37 28.69
N ALA A 479 -5.93 -12.00 29.96
CA ALA A 479 -4.85 -11.56 30.82
C ALA A 479 -4.03 -12.77 31.26
N ALA A 480 -3.06 -13.17 30.43
CA ALA A 480 -1.98 -14.11 30.73
C ALA A 480 -2.19 -15.05 31.93
N ASN A 481 -2.70 -16.27 31.67
CA ASN A 481 -2.32 -17.52 32.36
C ASN A 481 -3.03 -18.72 31.70
N GLY A 482 -2.38 -19.33 30.70
CA GLY A 482 -2.86 -20.57 30.10
C GLY A 482 -2.81 -21.75 31.09
N PRO A 483 -3.68 -22.76 30.94
CA PRO A 483 -3.73 -23.91 31.83
C PRO A 483 -2.50 -24.81 31.64
N HIS A 484 -1.83 -25.12 32.75
CA HIS A 484 -0.70 -26.02 32.83
C HIS A 484 -1.01 -27.41 32.25
N LEU A 485 -0.16 -27.89 31.34
CA LEU A 485 -0.03 -29.31 31.04
C LEU A 485 1.43 -29.76 31.28
N PHE A 486 1.58 -30.59 32.31
CA PHE A 486 2.69 -31.47 32.71
C PHE A 486 3.66 -31.01 33.83
N PRO A 487 4.13 -31.97 34.69
CA PRO A 487 4.47 -31.71 36.08
C PRO A 487 5.95 -31.44 36.35
N ALA A 488 6.22 -30.87 37.53
CA ALA A 488 7.54 -30.58 38.07
C ALA A 488 8.35 -31.85 38.43
N ILE A 489 9.65 -31.86 38.11
CA ILE A 489 10.65 -32.71 38.75
C ILE A 489 11.88 -31.85 39.10
N ALA A 490 12.36 -32.03 40.33
CA ALA A 490 13.43 -31.29 40.99
C ALA A 490 14.82 -31.94 40.81
N GLN A 491 15.84 -31.06 40.85
CA GLN A 491 17.25 -31.19 41.30
C GLN A 491 18.14 -32.38 40.86
N ILE A 492 19.39 -32.06 40.46
CA ILE A 492 20.67 -32.57 41.00
C ILE A 492 21.87 -31.75 40.45
N GLN A 493 22.94 -31.76 41.26
CA GLN A 493 24.13 -30.92 41.43
C GLN A 493 25.24 -30.91 40.34
N GLN A 494 26.03 -29.81 40.41
CA GLN A 494 27.49 -29.59 40.22
C GLN A 494 28.37 -30.64 39.52
N ILE A 495 29.33 -30.18 38.68
CA ILE A 495 30.81 -30.42 38.79
C ILE A 495 31.61 -29.62 37.71
N GLN A 496 32.59 -28.85 38.22
CA GLN A 496 33.98 -28.49 37.80
C GLN A 496 34.45 -28.14 36.36
N HIS A 497 35.36 -27.14 36.34
CA HIS A 497 36.28 -26.65 35.28
C HIS A 497 37.32 -27.69 34.79
N PRO A 498 37.96 -27.47 33.62
CA PRO A 498 39.26 -26.75 33.55
C PRO A 498 39.45 -25.80 32.33
N ALA A 499 40.49 -24.96 32.40
CA ALA A 499 40.99 -24.03 31.36
C ALA A 499 42.27 -24.59 30.67
N PRO A 500 43.06 -23.82 29.87
CA PRO A 500 42.76 -23.10 28.62
C PRO A 500 43.75 -23.48 27.47
N ALA A 501 43.44 -23.17 26.19
CA ALA A 501 44.48 -23.10 25.14
C ALA A 501 44.08 -22.29 23.89
N ALA A 502 45.07 -21.51 23.44
CA ALA A 502 45.43 -21.13 22.07
C ALA A 502 44.66 -20.03 21.30
N ARG A 503 45.48 -19.08 20.84
CA ARG A 503 45.27 -17.99 19.88
C ARG A 503 45.31 -18.51 18.44
N GLU A 504 44.51 -17.90 17.57
CA GLU A 504 44.68 -17.63 16.12
C GLU A 504 43.28 -17.16 15.65
N GLY A 505 43.00 -16.18 14.81
CA GLY A 505 43.73 -15.30 13.90
C GLY A 505 42.62 -14.62 13.08
N LEU A 506 42.38 -13.32 13.25
CA LEU A 506 41.34 -12.57 12.52
C LEU A 506 41.94 -12.03 11.21
N GLY A 507 41.49 -12.59 10.09
CA GLY A 507 41.76 -12.13 8.73
C GLY A 507 40.62 -11.24 8.22
N SER A 508 41.02 -10.13 7.62
CA SER A 508 40.27 -9.01 7.04
C SER A 508 39.23 -9.36 5.95
N TYR A 509 38.10 -8.65 5.95
CA TYR A 509 37.22 -8.47 4.78
C TYR A 509 37.17 -6.99 4.40
N ALA A 510 37.76 -6.66 3.25
CA ALA A 510 37.41 -5.51 2.42
C ALA A 510 37.88 -5.78 0.97
N THR A 511 37.03 -5.35 0.03
CA THR A 511 37.25 -5.08 -1.41
C THR A 511 37.47 -6.25 -2.40
N SER A 512 36.48 -6.48 -3.27
CA SER A 512 36.73 -6.49 -4.72
C SER A 512 35.44 -6.26 -5.54
N ARG A 513 35.45 -5.18 -6.33
CA ARG A 513 34.76 -5.06 -7.62
C ARG A 513 35.79 -4.45 -8.57
N SER A 514 36.01 -5.09 -9.72
CA SER A 514 36.14 -4.50 -11.07
C SER A 514 37.13 -5.27 -11.95
N VAL A 515 36.65 -5.90 -13.03
CA VAL A 515 37.33 -5.89 -14.34
C VAL A 515 36.26 -5.94 -15.45
N PRO A 516 36.18 -4.94 -16.35
CA PRO A 516 35.36 -5.02 -17.56
C PRO A 516 36.12 -5.70 -18.70
N TRP A 517 35.40 -6.53 -19.44
CA TRP A 517 35.81 -7.17 -20.69
C TRP A 517 35.80 -6.15 -21.85
N TRP A 518 36.97 -5.67 -22.28
CA TRP A 518 37.24 -5.23 -23.66
C TRP A 518 38.76 -5.26 -23.90
N GLN A 519 39.25 -6.26 -24.63
CA GLN A 519 40.32 -6.16 -25.64
C GLN A 519 40.77 -7.56 -26.07
N GLN A 520 40.27 -8.01 -27.23
CA GLN A 520 40.97 -8.93 -28.10
C GLN A 520 41.47 -8.12 -29.30
N HIS A 521 42.78 -8.09 -29.51
CA HIS A 521 43.40 -8.09 -30.83
C HIS A 521 44.81 -8.68 -30.72
N HIS A 522 45.03 -9.70 -31.55
CA HIS A 522 46.25 -10.44 -31.89
C HIS A 522 46.63 -11.65 -31.03
#